data_AF-A0A955VCS4-F1
#
_entry.id   AF-A0A955VCS4-F1
#
_cell.length_a   1.000
_cell.length_b   1.000
_cell.length_c   1.000
_cell.angle_alpha   90.00
_cell.angle_beta   90.00
_cell.angle_gamma   90.00
#
_symmetry.space_group_name_H-M   'P 1'
#
loop_
_entity.id
_entity.type
_entity.pdbx_description
1 polymer ?
#
loop_
_entity_poly.entity_id
_entity_poly.type
_entity_poly.pdbx_seq_one_letter_code
_entity_poly.pdbx_strand_id
1 'polypeptide(L)'
;MTASPLTLADLARAPAWPRERVRAIPGRCRGALLRDWGNHVRRLWGDDALATLRAELGLDEATLPDAPALRAWYPVRYQCEATRLIADRFTGGDPLGLAPLLADAGSRLQDGVIAWAIRTLGPGVVLKNAGRVHKDLYDVGRCTSRVGKGEAELRFSGAELFAEPTWRVLQMFALEATIGALGRT
;
A
#
# COMPACT_ATOMS: atom_id res chain seq x y z
N MET A 1 -4.71 14.09 28.66
CA MET A 1 -3.39 13.79 28.04
C MET A 1 -3.65 13.27 26.65
N THR A 2 -3.37 14.05 25.62
CA THR A 2 -3.41 13.57 24.23
C THR A 2 -2.16 12.75 23.99
N ALA A 3 -2.31 11.46 23.65
CA ALA A 3 -1.19 10.63 23.25
C ALA A 3 -0.45 11.29 22.07
N SER A 4 0.87 11.25 22.06
CA SER A 4 1.66 11.71 20.91
C SER A 4 1.21 10.99 19.65
N PRO A 5 1.11 11.68 18.50
CA PRO A 5 0.73 11.05 17.25
C PRO A 5 1.76 9.97 16.87
N LEU A 6 1.27 8.80 16.43
CA LEU A 6 2.11 7.72 15.93
C LEU A 6 2.85 8.16 14.67
N THR A 7 4.16 7.95 14.63
CA THR A 7 5.01 8.21 13.47
C THR A 7 5.13 6.97 12.58
N LEU A 8 5.64 7.13 11.36
CA LEU A 8 5.98 6.00 10.49
C LEU A 8 6.99 5.03 11.14
N ALA A 9 7.97 5.57 11.88
CA ALA A 9 8.93 4.77 12.63
C ALA A 9 8.28 3.99 13.78
N ASP A 10 7.22 4.52 14.39
CA ASP A 10 6.45 3.78 15.40
C ASP A 10 5.66 2.64 14.76
N LEU A 11 5.10 2.86 13.57
CA LEU A 11 4.37 1.84 12.83
C LEU A 11 5.28 0.72 12.32
N ALA A 12 6.47 1.06 11.82
CA ALA A 12 7.44 0.07 11.35
C ALA A 12 8.00 -0.81 12.46
N ARG A 13 8.03 -0.30 13.71
CA ARG A 13 8.42 -1.07 14.91
C ARG A 13 7.27 -1.84 15.54
N ALA A 14 6.02 -1.59 15.13
CA ALA A 14 4.89 -2.29 15.68
C ALA A 14 4.97 -3.79 15.32
N PRO A 15 4.71 -4.70 16.26
CA PRO A 15 4.78 -6.13 15.99
C PRO A 15 3.76 -6.49 14.91
N ALA A 16 4.23 -7.18 13.87
CA ALA A 16 3.34 -7.70 12.83
C ALA A 16 2.28 -8.63 13.45
N TRP A 17 1.07 -8.57 12.92
CA TRP A 17 0.01 -9.47 13.37
C TRP A 17 0.35 -10.93 13.06
N PRO A 18 -0.13 -11.91 13.86
CA PRO A 18 -0.05 -13.32 13.48
C PRO A 18 -0.69 -13.56 12.10
N ARG A 19 -0.12 -14.48 11.31
CA ARG A 19 -0.59 -14.74 9.94
C ARG A 19 -2.05 -15.18 9.93
N GLU A 20 -2.48 -15.95 10.92
CA GLU A 20 -3.86 -16.40 11.08
C GLU A 20 -4.82 -15.21 11.21
N ARG A 21 -4.42 -14.18 11.95
CA ARG A 21 -5.20 -12.96 12.10
C ARG A 21 -5.26 -12.18 10.79
N VAL A 22 -4.13 -12.02 10.10
CA VAL A 22 -4.09 -11.34 8.78
C VAL A 22 -5.00 -12.05 7.77
N ARG A 23 -4.99 -13.38 7.76
CA ARG A 23 -5.83 -14.19 6.86
C ARG A 23 -7.33 -14.07 7.13
N ALA A 24 -7.69 -13.79 8.38
CA ALA A 24 -9.07 -13.59 8.81
C ALA A 24 -9.60 -12.18 8.51
N ILE A 25 -8.75 -11.22 8.11
CA ILE A 25 -9.19 -9.86 7.79
C ILE A 25 -10.20 -9.90 6.63
N PRO A 26 -11.44 -9.42 6.83
CA PRO A 26 -12.43 -9.36 5.77
C PRO A 26 -12.14 -8.24 4.78
N GLY A 27 -12.63 -8.42 3.54
CA GLY A 27 -12.57 -7.42 2.50
C GLY A 27 -11.60 -7.75 1.37
N ARG A 28 -11.65 -6.91 0.35
CA ARG A 28 -10.90 -7.07 -0.90
C ARG A 28 -10.23 -5.76 -1.28
N CYS A 29 -9.13 -5.90 -2.01
CA CYS A 29 -8.43 -4.82 -2.67
C CYS A 29 -8.42 -5.05 -4.18
N ARG A 30 -8.21 -3.97 -4.95
CA ARG A 30 -8.06 -4.07 -6.41
C ARG A 30 -6.72 -4.68 -6.78
N GLY A 31 -6.71 -5.44 -7.88
CA GLY A 31 -5.49 -5.99 -8.45
C GLY A 31 -4.43 -4.94 -8.77
N ALA A 32 -4.83 -3.68 -9.03
CA ALA A 32 -3.91 -2.56 -9.17
C ALA A 32 -2.95 -2.40 -7.97
N LEU A 33 -3.38 -2.72 -6.75
CA LEU A 33 -2.56 -2.66 -5.54
C LEU A 33 -1.58 -3.83 -5.40
N LEU A 34 -1.76 -4.89 -6.20
CA LEU A 34 -0.96 -6.11 -6.18
C LEU A 34 -0.02 -6.21 -7.38
N ARG A 35 -0.37 -5.57 -8.49
CA ARG A 35 0.25 -5.78 -9.81
C ARG A 35 1.74 -5.48 -9.88
N ASP A 36 2.21 -4.51 -9.12
CA ASP A 36 3.58 -4.05 -9.23
C ASP A 36 4.54 -4.74 -8.26
N TRP A 37 4.05 -5.49 -7.28
CA TRP A 37 4.92 -6.22 -6.35
C TRP A 37 5.76 -7.27 -7.06
N GLY A 38 5.14 -8.10 -7.91
CA GLY A 38 5.86 -9.13 -8.66
C GLY A 38 6.94 -8.52 -9.58
N ASN A 39 6.59 -7.42 -10.25
CA ASN A 39 7.52 -6.70 -11.12
C ASN A 39 8.67 -6.05 -10.35
N HIS A 40 8.42 -5.45 -9.18
CA HIS A 40 9.47 -4.86 -8.34
C HIS A 40 10.40 -5.94 -7.79
N VAL A 41 9.83 -7.05 -7.32
CA VAL A 41 10.62 -8.15 -6.79
C VAL A 41 11.53 -8.73 -7.87
N ARG A 42 10.96 -9.05 -9.04
CA ARG A 42 11.72 -9.51 -10.21
C ARG A 42 12.83 -8.53 -10.60
N ARG A 43 12.52 -7.23 -10.66
CA ARG A 43 13.47 -6.21 -11.11
C ARG A 43 14.65 -6.04 -10.17
N LEU A 44 14.43 -6.14 -8.86
CA LEU A 44 15.46 -5.83 -7.85
C LEU A 44 16.24 -7.05 -7.40
N TRP A 45 15.60 -8.22 -7.37
CA TRP A 45 16.19 -9.45 -6.83
C TRP A 45 16.15 -10.64 -7.80
N GLY A 46 15.64 -10.45 -9.03
CA GLY A 46 15.62 -11.48 -10.07
C GLY A 46 14.39 -12.40 -10.02
N ASP A 47 14.27 -13.28 -11.02
CA ASP A 47 13.15 -14.22 -11.13
C ASP A 47 13.11 -15.26 -10.00
N ASP A 48 14.27 -15.69 -9.49
CA ASP A 48 14.36 -16.63 -8.36
C ASP A 48 13.73 -16.07 -7.09
N ALA A 49 13.87 -14.76 -6.86
CA ALA A 49 13.25 -14.07 -5.74
C ALA A 49 11.71 -14.03 -5.87
N LEU A 50 11.20 -13.83 -7.08
CA LEU A 50 9.76 -13.88 -7.34
C LEU A 50 9.21 -15.30 -7.17
N ALA A 51 9.92 -16.32 -7.69
CA ALA A 51 9.53 -17.72 -7.52
C ALA A 51 9.50 -18.13 -6.04
N THR A 52 10.48 -17.67 -5.25
CA THR A 52 10.52 -17.88 -3.80
C THR A 52 9.33 -17.21 -3.10
N LEU A 53 9.03 -15.95 -3.43
CA LEU A 53 7.88 -15.24 -2.89
C LEU A 53 6.57 -15.97 -3.19
N ARG A 54 6.42 -16.50 -4.41
CA ARG A 54 5.26 -17.29 -4.84
C ARG A 54 5.08 -18.56 -4.04
N ALA A 55 6.15 -19.33 -3.89
CA ALA A 55 6.15 -20.56 -3.11
C ALA A 55 5.73 -20.29 -1.66
N GLU A 56 6.21 -19.21 -1.06
CA GLU A 56 5.91 -18.86 0.34
C GLU A 56 4.52 -18.28 0.57
N LEU A 57 3.97 -17.57 -0.43
CA LEU A 57 2.56 -17.17 -0.40
C LEU A 57 1.63 -18.39 -0.44
N GLY A 58 2.07 -19.49 -1.07
CA GLY A 58 1.26 -20.70 -1.22
C GLY A 58 0.01 -20.47 -2.06
N LEU A 59 0.05 -19.48 -2.97
CA LEU A 59 -1.04 -19.14 -3.89
C LEU A 59 -0.62 -19.56 -5.31
N ASP A 60 -1.48 -20.31 -5.98
CA ASP A 60 -1.29 -20.65 -7.38
C ASP A 60 -1.58 -19.45 -8.31
N GLU A 61 -1.17 -19.58 -9.57
CA GLU A 61 -1.34 -18.54 -10.59
C GLU A 61 -2.82 -18.25 -10.88
N ALA A 62 -3.69 -19.26 -10.73
CA ALA A 62 -5.13 -19.09 -10.88
C ALA A 62 -5.73 -18.19 -9.78
N THR A 63 -5.20 -18.25 -8.56
CA THR A 63 -5.65 -17.47 -7.41
C THR A 63 -5.07 -16.07 -7.41
N LEU A 64 -3.76 -15.94 -7.69
CA LEU A 64 -3.08 -14.66 -7.80
C LEU A 64 -2.09 -14.73 -8.97
N PRO A 65 -2.42 -14.21 -10.17
CA PRO A 65 -1.49 -14.22 -11.29
C PRO A 65 -0.32 -13.28 -11.04
N ASP A 66 0.75 -13.39 -11.85
CA ASP A 66 1.92 -12.48 -11.82
C ASP A 66 1.60 -11.04 -12.16
N ALA A 67 0.60 -10.84 -13.02
CA ALA A 67 0.04 -9.54 -13.33
C ALA A 67 -1.47 -9.54 -13.10
N PRO A 68 -1.93 -9.41 -11.84
CA PRO A 68 -3.33 -9.21 -11.48
C PRO A 68 -4.00 -8.15 -12.36
N ALA A 69 -5.18 -8.47 -12.87
CA ALA A 69 -5.96 -7.51 -13.64
C ALA A 69 -6.30 -6.31 -12.74
N LEU A 70 -6.07 -5.09 -13.23
CA LEU A 70 -6.17 -3.85 -12.42
C LEU A 70 -7.50 -3.72 -11.68
N ARG A 71 -8.60 -4.13 -12.35
CA ARG A 71 -9.97 -4.02 -11.83
C ARG A 71 -10.48 -5.31 -11.18
N ALA A 72 -9.72 -6.40 -11.18
CA ALA A 72 -10.14 -7.59 -10.45
C ALA A 72 -10.06 -7.35 -8.93
N TRP A 73 -10.90 -8.05 -8.18
CA TRP A 73 -10.94 -7.97 -6.72
C TRP A 73 -10.25 -9.18 -6.11
N TYR A 74 -9.34 -8.94 -5.16
CA TYR A 74 -8.58 -9.97 -4.46
C TYR A 74 -8.75 -9.80 -2.95
N PRO A 75 -8.73 -10.88 -2.15
CA PRO A 75 -8.66 -10.79 -0.69
C PRO A 75 -7.57 -9.82 -0.22
N VAL A 76 -7.91 -8.87 0.65
CA VAL A 76 -6.97 -7.83 1.07
C VAL A 76 -5.75 -8.39 1.81
N ARG A 77 -5.90 -9.55 2.45
CA ARG A 77 -4.80 -10.31 3.06
C ARG A 77 -3.64 -10.56 2.09
N TYR A 78 -3.89 -10.71 0.79
CA TYR A 78 -2.82 -10.94 -0.19
C TYR A 78 -1.87 -9.75 -0.29
N GLN A 79 -2.38 -8.53 -0.14
CA GLN A 79 -1.55 -7.33 -0.09
C GLN A 79 -0.68 -7.33 1.17
N CYS A 80 -1.28 -7.55 2.34
CA CYS A 80 -0.55 -7.58 3.60
C CYS A 80 0.49 -8.71 3.65
N GLU A 81 0.14 -9.93 3.24
CA GLU A 81 1.04 -11.09 3.23
C GLU A 81 2.18 -10.91 2.24
N ALA A 82 1.90 -10.46 1.01
CA ALA A 82 2.95 -10.21 0.01
C ALA A 82 3.93 -9.14 0.48
N THR A 83 3.42 -8.00 0.97
CA THR A 83 4.27 -6.93 1.49
C THR A 83 5.13 -7.39 2.66
N ARG A 84 4.53 -8.12 3.61
CA ARG A 84 5.27 -8.65 4.76
C ARG A 84 6.38 -9.60 4.33
N LEU A 85 6.07 -10.56 3.45
CA LEU A 85 7.06 -11.50 2.94
C LEU A 85 8.21 -10.78 2.21
N ILE A 86 7.90 -9.73 1.45
CA ILE A 86 8.92 -8.93 0.77
C ILE A 86 9.82 -8.22 1.78
N ALA A 87 9.27 -7.66 2.85
CA ALA A 87 10.07 -7.06 3.91
C ALA A 87 10.94 -8.12 4.62
N ASP A 88 10.32 -9.22 5.05
CA ASP A 88 10.99 -10.31 5.76
C ASP A 88 12.16 -10.88 4.94
N ARG A 89 12.00 -11.04 3.62
CA ARG A 89 12.99 -11.68 2.75
C ARG A 89 14.03 -10.74 2.18
N PHE A 90 13.64 -9.53 1.81
CA PHE A 90 14.48 -8.69 0.96
C PHE A 90 14.92 -7.40 1.64
N THR A 91 14.39 -7.10 2.82
CA THR A 91 14.78 -5.93 3.62
C THR A 91 15.27 -6.31 5.02
N GLY A 92 15.54 -7.59 5.27
CA GLY A 92 15.97 -8.08 6.58
C GLY A 92 14.89 -7.95 7.66
N GLY A 93 13.61 -7.92 7.26
CA GLY A 93 12.49 -7.71 8.16
C GLY A 93 12.23 -6.26 8.55
N ASP A 94 12.97 -5.28 7.99
CA ASP A 94 12.70 -3.86 8.19
C ASP A 94 11.61 -3.36 7.24
N PRO A 95 10.40 -3.01 7.72
CA PRO A 95 9.35 -2.47 6.85
C PRO A 95 9.74 -1.16 6.19
N LEU A 96 10.69 -0.39 6.76
CA LEU A 96 11.18 0.84 6.15
C LEU A 96 12.01 0.60 4.89
N GLY A 97 12.63 -0.57 4.78
CA GLY A 97 13.31 -0.98 3.55
C GLY A 97 12.39 -1.15 2.34
N LEU A 98 11.06 -1.12 2.53
CA LEU A 98 10.08 -1.10 1.44
C LEU A 98 9.95 0.28 0.78
N ALA A 99 10.39 1.37 1.44
CA ALA A 99 10.21 2.73 0.95
C ALA A 99 10.77 2.95 -0.47
N PRO A 100 11.98 2.48 -0.83
CA PRO A 100 12.50 2.62 -2.20
C PRO A 100 11.65 1.89 -3.25
N LEU A 101 11.05 0.75 -2.89
CA LEU A 101 10.16 -0.01 -3.79
C LEU A 101 8.92 0.80 -4.13
N LEU A 102 8.35 1.44 -3.12
CA LEU A 102 7.11 2.21 -3.22
C LEU A 102 7.35 3.59 -3.83
N ALA A 103 8.54 4.17 -3.66
CA ALA A 103 8.96 5.37 -4.37
C ALA A 103 9.15 5.11 -5.87
N ASP A 104 9.78 3.98 -6.25
CA ASP A 104 9.88 3.56 -7.65
C ASP A 104 8.48 3.28 -8.22
N ALA A 105 7.60 2.59 -7.46
CA ALA A 105 6.20 2.39 -7.80
C ALA A 105 5.48 3.70 -8.09
N GLY A 106 5.58 4.67 -7.18
CA GLY A 106 4.97 6.00 -7.32
C GLY A 106 5.50 6.79 -8.52
N SER A 107 6.79 6.65 -8.82
CA SER A 107 7.38 7.28 -10.01
C SER A 107 6.93 6.65 -11.34
N ARG A 108 6.57 5.35 -11.29
CA ARG A 108 6.12 4.55 -12.44
C ARG A 108 4.61 4.39 -12.56
N LEU A 109 3.86 4.74 -11.52
CA LEU A 109 2.42 5.01 -11.55
C LEU A 109 2.18 6.26 -12.42
N GLN A 110 2.51 6.12 -13.71
CA GLN A 110 2.03 6.91 -14.81
C GLN A 110 0.57 6.53 -15.08
N ASP A 111 -0.26 6.50 -14.03
CA ASP A 111 -1.67 6.71 -14.25
C ASP A 111 -1.76 8.18 -14.64
N GLY A 112 -1.65 8.44 -15.95
CA GLY A 112 -1.43 9.78 -16.50
C GLY A 112 -2.47 10.78 -15.99
N VAL A 113 -3.66 10.27 -15.61
CA VAL A 113 -4.74 11.02 -14.96
C VAL A 113 -4.39 11.46 -13.54
N ILE A 114 -3.85 10.58 -12.68
CA ILE A 114 -3.47 10.93 -11.30
C ILE A 114 -2.26 11.87 -11.35
N ALA A 115 -1.22 11.55 -12.12
CA ALA A 115 -0.06 12.43 -12.26
C ALA A 115 -0.45 13.81 -12.83
N TRP A 116 -1.34 13.84 -13.83
CA TRP A 116 -1.90 15.09 -14.36
C TRP A 116 -2.72 15.84 -13.31
N ALA A 117 -3.64 15.17 -12.60
CA ALA A 117 -4.48 15.82 -11.58
C ALA A 117 -3.64 16.39 -10.44
N ILE A 118 -2.62 15.65 -10.01
CA ILE A 118 -1.62 16.07 -9.03
C ILE A 118 -0.89 17.33 -9.51
N ARG A 119 -0.35 17.32 -10.74
CA ARG A 119 0.39 18.45 -11.32
C ARG A 119 -0.48 19.68 -11.60
N THR A 120 -1.71 19.47 -12.06
CA THR A 120 -2.60 20.54 -12.54
C THR A 120 -3.48 21.12 -11.43
N LEU A 121 -3.93 20.29 -10.49
CA LEU A 121 -4.89 20.68 -9.45
C LEU A 121 -4.25 20.71 -8.05
N GLY A 122 -3.06 20.15 -7.89
CA GLY A 122 -2.30 20.10 -6.63
C GLY A 122 -2.67 18.94 -5.69
N PRO A 123 -1.83 18.69 -4.66
CA PRO A 123 -2.04 17.62 -3.67
C PRO A 123 -3.40 17.69 -3.00
N GLY A 124 -3.81 18.91 -2.66
CA GLY A 124 -5.01 19.14 -1.88
C GLY A 124 -6.26 18.59 -2.57
N VAL A 125 -6.31 18.62 -3.91
CA VAL A 125 -7.45 18.06 -4.66
C VAL A 125 -7.45 16.53 -4.62
N VAL A 126 -6.29 15.89 -4.76
CA VAL A 126 -6.19 14.43 -4.63
C VAL A 126 -6.55 13.97 -3.22
N LEU A 127 -6.02 14.66 -2.20
CA LEU A 127 -6.30 14.36 -0.81
C LEU A 127 -7.79 14.58 -0.45
N LYS A 128 -8.43 15.61 -1.00
CA LYS A 128 -9.90 15.81 -0.86
C LYS A 128 -10.72 14.66 -1.48
N ASN A 129 -10.15 13.92 -2.42
CA ASN A 129 -10.77 12.78 -3.08
C ASN A 129 -10.34 11.43 -2.50
N ALA A 130 -9.52 11.40 -1.44
CA ALA A 130 -9.00 10.15 -0.86
C ALA A 130 -10.12 9.15 -0.50
N GLY A 131 -11.27 9.64 -0.02
CA GLY A 131 -12.44 8.79 0.25
C GLY A 131 -13.03 8.10 -0.97
N ARG A 132 -13.01 8.75 -2.14
CA ARG A 132 -13.45 8.16 -3.41
C ARG A 132 -12.41 7.13 -3.89
N VAL A 133 -11.14 7.52 -3.91
CA VAL A 133 -10.03 6.64 -4.31
C VAL A 133 -10.00 5.38 -3.45
N HIS A 134 -10.21 5.51 -2.14
CA HIS A 134 -10.31 4.36 -1.23
C HIS A 134 -11.40 3.37 -1.65
N LYS A 135 -12.60 3.87 -1.97
CA LYS A 135 -13.72 3.01 -2.43
C LYS A 135 -13.46 2.35 -3.78
N ASP A 136 -12.66 2.99 -4.64
CA ASP A 136 -12.27 2.41 -5.91
C ASP A 136 -11.27 1.26 -5.72
N LEU A 137 -10.41 1.36 -4.70
CA LEU A 137 -9.31 0.44 -4.41
C LEU A 137 -9.64 -0.66 -3.39
N TYR A 138 -10.57 -0.42 -2.47
CA TYR A 138 -10.97 -1.33 -1.40
C TYR A 138 -12.50 -1.39 -1.31
N ASP A 139 -13.05 -2.57 -1.05
CA ASP A 139 -14.49 -2.74 -0.81
C ASP A 139 -14.89 -2.72 0.67
N VAL A 140 -13.91 -2.46 1.56
CA VAL A 140 -14.08 -2.46 3.01
C VAL A 140 -13.63 -1.14 3.63
N GLY A 141 -14.32 -0.75 4.70
CA GLY A 141 -14.01 0.45 5.45
C GLY A 141 -14.28 1.75 4.68
N ARG A 142 -13.94 2.87 5.32
CA ARG A 142 -14.17 4.22 4.80
C ARG A 142 -12.98 5.11 5.09
N CYS A 143 -12.62 5.94 4.12
CA CYS A 143 -11.67 7.04 4.28
C CYS A 143 -12.42 8.38 4.16
N THR A 144 -12.23 9.27 5.13
CA THR A 144 -12.71 10.66 5.05
C THR A 144 -11.52 11.60 5.13
N SER A 145 -11.56 12.69 4.38
CA SER A 145 -10.46 13.66 4.30
C SER A 145 -10.91 15.05 4.74
N ARG A 146 -10.06 15.72 5.52
CA ARG A 146 -10.13 17.16 5.77
C ARG A 146 -8.84 17.79 5.25
N VAL A 147 -8.94 18.76 4.35
CA VAL A 147 -7.76 19.41 3.76
C VAL A 147 -7.82 20.90 4.05
N GLY A 148 -6.81 21.39 4.77
CA GLY A 148 -6.62 22.78 5.15
C GLY A 148 -5.47 23.45 4.41
N LYS A 149 -5.01 24.60 4.90
CA LYS A 149 -3.84 25.29 4.36
C LYS A 149 -2.56 24.67 4.92
N GLY A 150 -1.82 23.95 4.09
CA GLY A 150 -0.54 23.32 4.47
C GLY A 150 -0.68 22.03 5.28
N GLU A 151 -1.91 21.57 5.53
CA GLU A 151 -2.19 20.33 6.27
C GLU A 151 -3.33 19.55 5.63
N ALA A 152 -3.30 18.23 5.82
CA ALA A 152 -4.37 17.34 5.46
C ALA A 152 -4.50 16.22 6.51
N GLU A 153 -5.73 15.88 6.84
CA GLU A 153 -6.08 14.79 7.74
C GLU A 153 -6.89 13.76 6.98
N LEU A 154 -6.43 12.50 6.98
CA LEU A 154 -7.16 11.35 6.46
C LEU A 154 -7.56 10.45 7.62
N ARG A 155 -8.85 10.14 7.74
CA ARG A 155 -9.39 9.24 8.77
C ARG A 155 -9.91 7.97 8.12
N PHE A 156 -9.33 6.84 8.50
CA PHE A 156 -9.75 5.51 8.08
C PHE A 156 -10.56 4.84 9.19
N SER A 157 -11.75 4.31 8.88
CA SER A 157 -12.64 3.71 9.89
C SER A 157 -13.58 2.63 9.32
N GLY A 158 -13.99 1.70 10.18
CA GLY A 158 -14.98 0.67 9.81
C GLY A 158 -14.41 -0.57 9.11
N ALA A 159 -13.11 -0.83 9.25
CA ALA A 159 -12.47 -2.08 8.82
C ALA A 159 -11.37 -2.48 9.82
N GLU A 160 -11.25 -3.78 10.12
CA GLU A 160 -10.16 -4.30 10.95
C GLU A 160 -8.78 -4.07 10.30
N LEU A 161 -8.73 -4.09 8.95
CA LEU A 161 -7.54 -3.79 8.15
C LEU A 161 -6.80 -2.52 8.61
N PHE A 162 -7.52 -1.50 9.06
CA PHE A 162 -6.92 -0.21 9.42
C PHE A 162 -6.11 -0.26 10.72
N ALA A 163 -6.24 -1.34 11.49
CA ALA A 163 -5.41 -1.61 12.65
C ALA A 163 -4.18 -2.49 12.31
N GLU A 164 -4.10 -3.05 11.10
CA GLU A 164 -3.03 -3.95 10.67
C GLU A 164 -1.74 -3.14 10.38
N PRO A 165 -0.62 -3.38 11.09
CA PRO A 165 0.60 -2.59 10.96
C PRO A 165 1.19 -2.51 9.55
N THR A 166 1.26 -3.63 8.82
CA THR A 166 1.83 -3.66 7.48
C THR A 166 1.01 -2.78 6.53
N TRP A 167 -0.32 -2.87 6.58
CA TRP A 167 -1.21 -2.02 5.80
C TRP A 167 -1.04 -0.54 6.14
N ARG A 168 -0.92 -0.19 7.42
CA ARG A 168 -0.71 1.21 7.84
C ARG A 168 0.60 1.76 7.30
N VAL A 169 1.69 1.00 7.37
CA VAL A 169 2.99 1.37 6.77
C VAL A 169 2.85 1.57 5.26
N LEU A 170 2.18 0.66 4.55
CA LEU A 170 1.92 0.81 3.12
C LEU A 170 1.15 2.08 2.76
N GLN A 171 0.11 2.41 3.53
CA GLN A 171 -0.65 3.64 3.27
C GLN A 171 0.19 4.89 3.49
N MET A 172 1.03 4.90 4.53
CA MET A 172 1.94 6.02 4.77
C MET A 172 2.91 6.20 3.60
N PHE A 173 3.51 5.12 3.10
CA PHE A 173 4.38 5.19 1.93
C PHE A 173 3.65 5.62 0.65
N ALA A 174 2.43 5.15 0.42
CA ALA A 174 1.65 5.58 -0.73
C ALA A 174 1.34 7.09 -0.67
N LEU A 175 1.03 7.60 0.52
CA LEU A 175 0.80 9.03 0.75
C LEU A 175 2.09 9.85 0.61
N GLU A 176 3.20 9.39 1.19
CA GLU A 176 4.51 10.02 1.06
C GLU A 176 4.98 10.04 -0.39
N ALA A 177 4.81 8.95 -1.15
CA ALA A 177 5.13 8.92 -2.57
C ALA A 177 4.25 9.89 -3.37
N THR A 178 2.94 9.96 -3.06
CA THR A 178 2.00 10.89 -3.69
C THR A 178 2.40 12.35 -3.43
N ILE A 179 2.78 12.67 -2.18
CA ILE A 179 3.23 14.02 -1.77
C ILE A 179 4.66 14.30 -2.31
N GLY A 180 5.55 13.33 -2.31
CA GLY A 180 6.92 13.47 -2.79
C GLY A 180 6.99 13.68 -4.30
N ALA A 181 6.09 13.06 -5.07
CA ALA A 181 5.91 13.34 -6.49
C ALA A 181 5.51 14.80 -6.78
N LEU A 182 4.99 15.52 -5.77
CA LEU A 182 4.66 16.95 -5.85
C LEU A 182 5.77 17.89 -5.37
N GLY A 183 6.62 17.38 -4.48
CA GLY A 183 7.66 18.15 -3.80
C GLY A 183 9.00 18.21 -4.54
N ARG A 184 9.11 17.63 -5.75
CA ARG A 184 10.24 17.90 -6.64
C ARG A 184 10.08 19.30 -7.25
N THR A 185 10.49 20.29 -6.46
CA THR A 185 11.16 21.51 -6.92
C THR A 185 12.34 21.17 -7.82
#